data_AF-A0AAF5I2Z2-F1
#
_entry.id   AF-A0AAF5I2Z2-F1
#
_cell.length_a   1.000
_cell.length_b   1.000
_cell.length_c   1.000
_cell.angle_alpha   90.00
_cell.angle_beta   90.00
_cell.angle_gamma   90.00
#
_symmetry.space_group_name_H-M   'P 1'
#
loop_
_entity.id
_entity.type
_entity.pdbx_description
1 polymer ?
#
loop_
_entity_poly.entity_id
_entity_poly.type
_entity_poly.pdbx_seq_one_letter_code
_entity_poly.pdbx_strand_id
1 'polypeptide(L)'
;MILVDMEWGIKVEETNGEMDKMLLESFSNQNELASNTKANIFIINDVSSSVPASKYADTLTNFLMNIFINFEINPKYINIAFSPSPGDSNLWVYLPTFNMYNDTTLLRNNINSSYYPIEGQQSHGQKQLGSIIQFALNPEFLKTGYDGSYKPHIIFYLTTTSSPDSDTIKQAQKVINNGKFKIITIAYQPTDNVESLEKMSSCFFKATNENNLLSLSIALSRKITTASSTGTEYQC
;
A
#
# COMPACT_ATOMS: atom_id res chain seq x y z
N MET A 1 62.48 -38.32 -19.75
CA MET A 1 61.76 -37.17 -20.35
C MET A 1 60.62 -37.72 -21.18
N ILE A 2 59.45 -37.87 -20.56
CA ILE A 2 58.15 -37.72 -21.22
C ILE A 2 57.31 -36.99 -20.17
N LEU A 3 57.10 -35.69 -20.41
CA LEU A 3 56.07 -34.87 -19.80
C LEU A 3 54.75 -35.30 -20.45
N VAL A 4 53.73 -35.62 -19.66
CA VAL A 4 52.33 -35.48 -20.09
C VAL A 4 51.55 -34.92 -18.91
N ASP A 5 50.76 -33.90 -19.24
CA ASP A 5 50.25 -32.84 -18.40
C ASP A 5 49.28 -33.26 -17.29
N MET A 6 49.41 -32.54 -16.17
CA MET A 6 48.42 -32.44 -15.11
C MET A 6 47.39 -31.36 -15.48
N GLU A 7 46.21 -31.74 -15.98
CA GLU A 7 45.03 -30.87 -15.94
C GLU A 7 44.17 -31.25 -14.73
N TRP A 8 44.23 -30.38 -13.72
CA TRP A 8 43.41 -30.41 -12.51
C TRP A 8 42.12 -29.64 -12.71
N GLY A 9 40.99 -30.29 -12.36
CA GLY A 9 39.81 -29.67 -11.76
C GLY A 9 39.00 -28.74 -12.67
N ILE A 10 37.69 -28.59 -12.54
CA ILE A 10 36.75 -28.88 -11.47
C ILE A 10 35.44 -29.24 -12.19
N LYS A 11 34.79 -30.34 -11.80
CA LYS A 11 33.45 -30.69 -12.30
C LYS A 11 32.48 -29.59 -11.90
N VAL A 12 31.94 -28.89 -12.89
CA VAL A 12 30.83 -27.95 -12.74
C VAL A 12 29.54 -28.77 -12.57
N GLU A 13 29.31 -29.37 -11.40
CA GLU A 13 28.05 -30.07 -11.12
C GLU A 13 27.47 -29.83 -9.72
N GLU A 14 28.14 -29.11 -8.81
CA GLU A 14 27.63 -28.90 -7.44
C GLU A 14 27.11 -27.47 -7.12
N THR A 15 27.31 -26.47 -7.99
CA THR A 15 26.88 -25.09 -7.69
C THR A 15 25.38 -24.83 -7.83
N ASN A 16 24.65 -25.63 -8.64
CA ASN A 16 23.23 -25.38 -8.89
C ASN A 16 22.35 -25.81 -7.70
N GLY A 17 22.71 -26.88 -6.99
CA GLY A 17 21.89 -27.39 -5.88
C GLY A 17 21.88 -26.47 -4.66
N GLU A 18 22.98 -25.77 -4.39
CA GLU A 18 23.09 -24.88 -3.22
C GLU A 18 22.36 -23.54 -3.46
N MET A 19 22.43 -23.00 -4.68
CA MET A 19 21.67 -21.80 -5.08
C MET A 19 20.16 -22.05 -5.10
N ASP A 20 19.72 -23.20 -5.64
CA ASP A 20 18.31 -23.59 -5.64
C ASP A 20 17.78 -23.79 -4.21
N LYS A 21 18.58 -24.37 -3.32
CA LYS A 21 18.22 -24.52 -1.91
C LYS A 21 18.12 -23.18 -1.19
N MET A 22 19.09 -22.27 -1.39
CA MET A 22 19.02 -20.91 -0.82
C MET A 22 17.80 -20.14 -1.33
N LEU A 23 17.46 -20.26 -2.62
CA LEU A 23 16.25 -19.67 -3.19
C LEU A 23 15.00 -20.27 -2.55
N LEU A 24 14.87 -21.60 -2.51
CA LEU A 24 13.73 -22.28 -1.90
C LEU A 24 13.57 -21.96 -0.42
N GLU A 25 14.65 -21.91 0.35
CA GLU A 25 14.64 -21.51 1.77
C GLU A 25 14.25 -20.04 1.92
N SER A 26 14.69 -19.15 1.02
CA SER A 26 14.27 -17.75 1.02
C SER A 26 12.77 -17.59 0.69
N PHE A 27 12.22 -18.42 -0.22
CA PHE A 27 10.79 -18.43 -0.53
C PHE A 27 9.95 -19.05 0.60
N SER A 28 10.42 -20.15 1.21
CA SER A 28 9.73 -20.82 2.31
C SER A 28 9.70 -19.96 3.58
N ASN A 29 10.85 -19.39 3.96
CA ASN A 29 10.92 -18.46 5.10
C ASN A 29 10.12 -17.18 4.85
N GLN A 30 9.97 -16.73 3.60
CA GLN A 30 9.09 -15.61 3.28
C GLN A 30 7.62 -15.95 3.49
N ASN A 31 7.16 -17.14 3.11
CA ASN A 31 5.75 -17.53 3.30
C ASN A 31 5.37 -17.59 4.80
N GLU A 32 6.25 -18.10 5.66
CA GLU A 32 5.98 -18.21 7.11
C GLU A 32 6.08 -16.86 7.85
N LEU A 33 6.99 -15.97 7.43
CA LEU A 33 7.06 -14.60 7.95
C LEU A 33 5.85 -13.76 7.51
N ALA A 34 5.37 -13.96 6.28
CA ALA A 34 4.28 -13.17 5.74
C ALA A 34 2.91 -13.54 6.34
N SER A 35 2.70 -14.81 6.73
CA SER A 35 1.47 -15.23 7.42
C SER A 35 1.34 -14.62 8.82
N ASN A 36 2.44 -14.32 9.50
CA ASN A 36 2.44 -13.73 10.85
C ASN A 36 2.53 -12.20 10.86
N THR A 37 2.52 -11.56 9.69
CA THR A 37 2.69 -10.09 9.60
C THR A 37 1.45 -9.39 10.17
N LYS A 38 1.68 -8.54 11.16
CA LYS A 38 0.65 -7.75 11.84
C LYS A 38 0.80 -6.28 11.50
N ALA A 39 -0.23 -5.61 11.01
CA ALA A 39 -0.19 -4.18 10.73
C ALA A 39 -1.60 -3.60 10.72
N ASN A 40 -1.73 -2.28 10.97
CA ASN A 40 -2.97 -1.57 10.65
C ASN A 40 -2.74 -0.70 9.41
N ILE A 41 -3.51 -0.94 8.37
CA ILE A 41 -3.35 -0.25 7.09
C ILE A 41 -4.68 0.40 6.72
N PHE A 42 -4.67 1.73 6.63
CA PHE A 42 -5.81 2.51 6.17
C PHE A 42 -5.58 2.95 4.72
N ILE A 43 -6.35 2.39 3.80
CA ILE A 43 -6.28 2.69 2.38
C ILE A 43 -7.25 3.83 2.06
N ILE A 44 -6.74 4.88 1.43
CA ILE A 44 -7.50 5.98 0.84
C ILE A 44 -7.26 5.94 -0.66
N ASN A 45 -8.31 5.71 -1.44
CA ASN A 45 -8.21 5.63 -2.89
C ASN A 45 -8.90 6.84 -3.53
N ASP A 46 -8.18 7.64 -4.30
CA ASP A 46 -8.78 8.71 -5.09
C ASP A 46 -9.68 8.12 -6.17
N VAL A 47 -10.96 8.46 -6.09
CA VAL A 47 -11.99 8.05 -7.06
C VAL A 47 -12.66 9.26 -7.71
N SER A 48 -12.00 10.42 -7.71
CA SER A 48 -12.43 11.56 -8.51
C SER A 48 -12.19 11.33 -10.01
N SER A 49 -12.71 12.25 -10.81
CA SER A 49 -12.47 12.31 -12.26
C SER A 49 -11.00 12.52 -12.65
N SER A 50 -10.09 12.85 -11.72
CA SER A 50 -8.64 12.80 -11.97
C SER A 50 -8.14 11.36 -12.11
N VAL A 51 -8.86 10.41 -11.52
CA VAL A 51 -8.62 8.97 -11.61
C VAL A 51 -9.81 8.29 -12.32
N PRO A 52 -10.02 8.52 -13.63
CA PRO A 52 -11.12 7.87 -14.36
C PRO A 52 -11.07 6.35 -14.21
N ALA A 53 -12.19 5.76 -13.80
CA ALA A 53 -12.31 4.33 -13.56
C ALA A 53 -11.84 3.51 -14.77
N SER A 54 -12.29 3.89 -15.97
CA SER A 54 -11.97 3.22 -17.23
C SER A 54 -10.49 3.19 -17.61
N LYS A 55 -9.67 4.04 -16.98
CA LYS A 55 -8.24 4.14 -17.26
C LYS A 55 -7.37 3.58 -16.14
N TYR A 56 -7.78 3.74 -14.87
CA TYR A 56 -6.90 3.50 -13.73
C TYR A 56 -7.42 2.52 -12.68
N ALA A 57 -8.72 2.17 -12.69
CA ALA A 57 -9.30 1.34 -11.63
C ALA A 57 -8.60 -0.01 -11.52
N ASP A 58 -8.45 -0.72 -12.64
CA ASP A 58 -7.77 -2.02 -12.66
C ASP A 58 -6.31 -1.91 -12.27
N THR A 59 -5.57 -0.95 -12.82
CA THR A 59 -4.15 -0.75 -12.54
C THR A 59 -3.88 -0.47 -11.06
N LEU A 60 -4.60 0.48 -10.45
CA LEU A 60 -4.41 0.85 -9.05
C LEU A 60 -4.93 -0.22 -8.08
N THR A 61 -6.02 -0.89 -8.43
CA THR A 61 -6.53 -2.03 -7.65
C THR A 61 -5.54 -3.18 -7.70
N ASN A 62 -5.02 -3.54 -8.87
CA ASN A 62 -4.03 -4.60 -9.00
C ASN A 62 -2.73 -4.27 -8.25
N PHE A 63 -2.31 -3.01 -8.25
CA PHE A 63 -1.19 -2.58 -7.41
C PHE A 63 -1.43 -2.87 -5.92
N LEU A 64 -2.58 -2.48 -5.36
CA LEU A 64 -2.94 -2.80 -3.97
C LEU A 64 -2.98 -4.32 -3.73
N MET A 65 -3.58 -5.07 -4.64
CA MET A 65 -3.71 -6.51 -4.50
C MET A 65 -2.36 -7.23 -4.59
N ASN A 66 -1.42 -6.74 -5.38
CA ASN A 66 -0.05 -7.25 -5.42
C ASN A 66 0.72 -6.99 -4.12
N ILE A 67 0.31 -6.00 -3.32
CA ILE A 67 0.83 -5.85 -1.95
C ILE A 67 0.21 -6.95 -1.07
N PHE A 68 -1.12 -7.00 -1.04
CA PHE A 68 -1.83 -7.76 -0.01
C PHE A 68 -1.95 -9.27 -0.26
N ILE A 69 -1.72 -9.75 -1.48
CA ILE A 69 -1.66 -11.19 -1.76
C ILE A 69 -0.57 -11.91 -0.96
N ASN A 70 0.43 -11.17 -0.47
CA ASN A 70 1.51 -11.71 0.34
C ASN A 70 1.12 -11.90 1.80
N PHE A 71 -0.06 -11.46 2.25
CA PHE A 71 -0.39 -11.42 3.67
C PHE A 71 -1.73 -12.09 3.99
N GLU A 72 -1.85 -12.54 5.24
CA GLU A 72 -3.15 -12.89 5.80
C GLU A 72 -3.90 -11.59 6.18
N ILE A 73 -4.96 -11.27 5.45
CA ILE A 73 -5.82 -10.11 5.73
C ILE A 73 -6.94 -10.54 6.67
N ASN A 74 -6.84 -10.14 7.93
CA ASN A 74 -7.93 -10.21 8.90
C ASN A 74 -7.52 -9.40 10.15
N PRO A 75 -8.42 -9.22 11.12
CA PRO A 75 -8.17 -8.37 12.29
C PRO A 75 -6.99 -8.81 13.17
N LYS A 76 -6.51 -10.05 13.05
CA LYS A 76 -5.39 -10.58 13.84
C LYS A 76 -4.01 -10.37 13.19
N TYR A 77 -3.98 -10.01 11.91
CA TYR A 77 -2.78 -9.88 11.10
C TYR A 77 -2.76 -8.54 10.36
N ILE A 78 -2.90 -8.54 9.03
CA ILE A 78 -3.07 -7.30 8.27
C ILE A 78 -4.52 -6.82 8.41
N ASN A 79 -4.72 -5.87 9.30
CA ASN A 79 -6.01 -5.27 9.59
C ASN A 79 -6.21 -4.01 8.73
N ILE A 80 -7.15 -4.08 7.79
CA ILE A 80 -7.36 -3.03 6.78
C ILE A 80 -8.61 -2.23 7.08
N ALA A 81 -8.49 -0.91 6.98
CA ALA A 81 -9.60 0.00 6.77
C ALA A 81 -9.50 0.57 5.35
N PHE A 82 -10.64 0.88 4.73
CA PHE A 82 -10.67 1.41 3.36
C PHE A 82 -11.68 2.56 3.25
N SER A 83 -11.29 3.62 2.54
CA SER A 83 -12.17 4.71 2.14
C SER A 83 -11.87 5.12 0.70
N PRO A 84 -12.88 5.32 -0.16
CA PRO A 84 -12.71 6.18 -1.32
C PRO A 84 -12.52 7.63 -0.87
N SER A 85 -11.80 8.40 -1.68
CA SER A 85 -11.75 9.86 -1.64
C SER A 85 -12.42 10.39 -2.90
N PRO A 86 -13.74 10.64 -2.85
CA PRO A 86 -14.50 10.98 -4.03
C PRO A 86 -14.30 12.44 -4.45
N GLY A 87 -14.75 12.75 -5.67
CA GLY A 87 -14.82 14.12 -6.14
C GLY A 87 -15.71 15.01 -5.28
N ASP A 88 -15.55 16.33 -5.38
CA ASP A 88 -16.23 17.32 -4.54
C ASP A 88 -17.76 17.25 -4.58
N SER A 89 -18.34 16.76 -5.68
CA SER A 89 -19.79 16.67 -5.90
C SER A 89 -20.34 15.26 -5.74
N ASN A 90 -19.49 14.28 -5.43
CA ASN A 90 -19.92 12.91 -5.14
C ASN A 90 -20.04 12.70 -3.63
N LEU A 91 -21.05 11.94 -3.21
CA LEU A 91 -21.22 11.58 -1.80
C LEU A 91 -20.12 10.61 -1.35
N TRP A 92 -19.47 10.93 -0.24
CA TRP A 92 -18.69 9.96 0.51
C TRP A 92 -19.61 9.17 1.44
N VAL A 93 -20.00 7.98 0.98
CA VAL A 93 -20.93 7.08 1.68
C VAL A 93 -20.24 5.98 2.49
N TYR A 94 -18.96 5.72 2.22
CA TYR A 94 -18.21 4.63 2.84
C TYR A 94 -17.32 5.16 3.96
N LEU A 95 -17.85 5.17 5.18
CA LEU A 95 -17.04 5.47 6.36
C LEU A 95 -16.04 4.31 6.60
N PRO A 96 -14.73 4.59 6.69
CA PRO A 96 -13.74 3.55 6.89
C PRO A 96 -13.94 2.90 8.25
N THR A 97 -13.74 1.58 8.30
CA THR A 97 -13.85 0.76 9.51
C THR A 97 -12.72 -0.28 9.44
N PHE A 98 -11.97 -0.44 10.53
CA PHE A 98 -11.07 -1.60 10.67
C PHE A 98 -11.89 -2.88 10.88
N ASN A 99 -11.28 -4.07 10.89
CA ASN A 99 -11.98 -5.33 11.14
C ASN A 99 -13.12 -5.65 10.13
N MET A 100 -13.07 -5.06 8.92
CA MET A 100 -14.08 -5.30 7.88
C MET A 100 -13.69 -6.43 6.92
N TYR A 101 -12.39 -6.59 6.65
CA TYR A 101 -11.89 -7.47 5.59
C TYR A 101 -11.24 -8.72 6.19
N ASN A 102 -11.66 -9.90 5.71
CA ASN A 102 -11.09 -11.21 6.08
C ASN A 102 -10.39 -11.92 4.91
N ASP A 103 -10.39 -11.30 3.73
CA ASP A 103 -9.67 -11.76 2.55
C ASP A 103 -9.49 -10.61 1.54
N THR A 104 -8.69 -10.86 0.49
CA THR A 104 -8.47 -9.92 -0.62
C THR A 104 -9.69 -9.76 -1.53
N THR A 105 -10.62 -10.71 -1.55
CA THR A 105 -11.76 -10.72 -2.49
C THR A 105 -12.74 -9.62 -2.16
N LEU A 106 -13.18 -9.54 -0.89
CA LEU A 106 -14.08 -8.48 -0.44
C LEU A 106 -13.42 -7.10 -0.56
N LEU A 107 -12.13 -7.00 -0.21
CA LEU A 107 -11.37 -5.76 -0.34
C LEU A 107 -11.29 -5.30 -1.80
N ARG A 108 -10.92 -6.19 -2.73
CA ARG A 108 -10.88 -5.90 -4.18
C ARG A 108 -12.23 -5.41 -4.68
N ASN A 109 -13.31 -6.11 -4.32
CA ASN A 109 -14.65 -5.75 -4.76
C ASN A 109 -15.05 -4.35 -4.28
N ASN A 110 -14.80 -4.03 -3.01
CA ASN A 110 -15.10 -2.70 -2.47
C ASN A 110 -14.27 -1.59 -3.13
N ILE A 111 -12.98 -1.83 -3.38
CA ILE A 111 -12.14 -0.87 -4.11
C ILE A 111 -12.69 -0.65 -5.53
N ASN A 112 -12.96 -1.73 -6.27
CA ASN A 112 -13.49 -1.64 -7.64
C ASN A 112 -14.83 -0.93 -7.70
N SER A 113 -15.77 -1.28 -6.81
CA SER A 113 -17.08 -0.62 -6.74
C SER A 113 -16.98 0.85 -6.39
N SER A 114 -15.99 1.25 -5.59
CA SER A 114 -15.84 2.64 -5.14
C SER A 114 -15.54 3.65 -6.25
N TYR A 115 -15.04 3.19 -7.41
CA TYR A 115 -14.81 4.05 -8.58
C TYR A 115 -16.10 4.51 -9.26
N TYR A 116 -17.24 3.90 -8.93
CA TYR A 116 -18.53 4.16 -9.55
C TYR A 116 -19.47 4.79 -8.52
N PRO A 117 -19.47 6.13 -8.40
CA PRO A 117 -20.30 6.83 -7.43
C PRO A 117 -21.80 6.63 -7.71
N ILE A 118 -22.63 6.73 -6.66
CA ILE A 118 -24.09 6.54 -6.75
C ILE A 118 -24.72 7.59 -7.69
N GLU A 119 -24.14 8.78 -7.77
CA GLU A 119 -24.58 9.85 -8.69
C GLU A 119 -24.22 9.57 -10.16
N GLY A 120 -23.52 8.46 -10.43
CA GLY A 120 -23.21 7.96 -11.77
C GLY A 120 -21.86 8.43 -12.32
N GLN A 121 -21.54 9.71 -12.22
CA GLN A 121 -20.27 10.24 -12.73
C GLN A 121 -19.30 10.64 -11.63
N GLN A 122 -18.02 10.31 -11.79
CA GLN A 122 -16.95 10.85 -10.98
C GLN A 122 -16.83 12.36 -11.23
N SER A 123 -16.79 13.17 -10.17
CA SER A 123 -16.63 14.62 -10.25
C SER A 123 -15.18 15.04 -10.00
N HIS A 124 -14.85 16.30 -10.28
CA HIS A 124 -13.52 16.86 -9.99
C HIS A 124 -13.34 17.18 -8.51
N GLY A 125 -12.09 17.39 -8.09
CA GLY A 125 -11.72 17.83 -6.75
C GLY A 125 -11.51 16.70 -5.75
N GLN A 126 -11.04 17.08 -4.56
CA GLN A 126 -10.68 16.19 -3.45
C GLN A 126 -10.92 16.87 -2.08
N LYS A 127 -11.91 17.77 -1.96
CA LYS A 127 -12.17 18.53 -0.71
C LYS A 127 -12.40 17.66 0.52
N GLN A 128 -12.81 16.41 0.32
CA GLN A 128 -13.12 15.46 1.38
C GLN A 128 -11.87 14.71 1.87
N LEU A 129 -10.76 14.74 1.12
CA LEU A 129 -9.52 14.02 1.44
C LEU A 129 -8.96 14.40 2.82
N GLY A 130 -8.94 15.70 3.14
CA GLY A 130 -8.50 16.18 4.45
C GLY A 130 -9.30 15.57 5.61
N SER A 131 -10.63 15.50 5.47
CA SER A 131 -11.53 14.86 6.45
C SER A 131 -11.29 13.36 6.55
N ILE A 132 -11.08 12.67 5.43
CA ILE A 132 -10.79 11.23 5.41
C ILE A 132 -9.47 10.93 6.12
N ILE A 133 -8.41 11.69 5.83
CA ILE A 133 -7.11 11.55 6.51
C ILE A 133 -7.26 11.74 8.03
N GLN A 134 -8.11 12.68 8.46
CA GLN A 134 -8.35 12.96 9.88
C GLN A 134 -8.98 11.78 10.65
N PHE A 135 -9.60 10.81 9.97
CA PHE A 135 -10.11 9.60 10.65
C PHE A 135 -9.02 8.89 11.44
N ALA A 136 -7.77 8.93 10.98
CA ALA A 136 -6.62 8.35 11.70
C ALA A 136 -6.41 8.90 13.13
N LEU A 137 -6.97 10.07 13.44
CA LEU A 137 -6.97 10.68 14.78
C LEU A 137 -8.32 10.57 15.49
N ASN A 138 -9.37 10.12 14.80
CA ASN A 138 -10.71 10.02 15.34
C ASN A 138 -10.82 8.79 16.28
N PRO A 139 -11.12 8.98 17.58
CA PRO A 139 -11.23 7.87 18.53
C PRO A 139 -12.33 6.86 18.17
N GLU A 140 -13.45 7.29 17.59
CA GLU A 140 -14.55 6.38 17.23
C GLU A 140 -14.16 5.49 16.06
N PHE A 141 -13.41 6.02 15.09
CA PHE A 141 -12.83 5.19 14.02
C PHE A 141 -11.85 4.17 14.58
N LEU A 142 -10.94 4.57 15.47
CA LEU A 142 -9.96 3.64 16.04
C LEU A 142 -10.62 2.56 16.92
N LYS A 143 -11.78 2.81 17.50
CA LYS A 143 -12.55 1.77 18.22
C LYS A 143 -13.09 0.66 17.32
N THR A 144 -13.05 0.81 16.00
CA THR A 144 -13.57 -0.19 15.04
C THR A 144 -12.66 -1.41 14.84
N GLY A 145 -11.67 -1.62 15.70
CA GLY A 145 -10.79 -2.79 15.67
C GLY A 145 -9.32 -2.48 15.38
N TYR A 146 -8.92 -1.21 15.35
CA TYR A 146 -7.51 -0.83 15.32
C TYR A 146 -6.79 -1.38 16.57
N ASP A 147 -5.64 -2.03 16.35
CA ASP A 147 -4.78 -2.50 17.44
C ASP A 147 -3.46 -1.71 17.46
N GLY A 148 -3.31 -0.79 18.41
CA GLY A 148 -2.13 0.07 18.50
C GLY A 148 -0.79 -0.67 18.75
N SER A 149 -0.84 -1.95 19.12
CA SER A 149 0.34 -2.80 19.26
C SER A 149 0.86 -3.34 17.92
N TYR A 150 0.04 -3.36 16.87
CA TYR A 150 0.44 -3.88 15.56
C TYR A 150 1.25 -2.83 14.81
N LYS A 151 2.36 -3.24 14.19
CA LYS A 151 3.27 -2.33 13.49
C LYS A 151 3.57 -2.89 12.10
N PRO A 152 3.58 -2.08 11.04
CA PRO A 152 3.46 -0.63 11.05
C PRO A 152 2.01 -0.13 11.03
N HIS A 153 1.84 1.17 11.26
CA HIS A 153 0.61 1.93 11.05
C HIS A 153 0.75 2.80 9.82
N ILE A 154 0.03 2.45 8.76
CA ILE A 154 0.17 3.10 7.44
C ILE A 154 -1.16 3.65 6.98
N ILE A 155 -1.13 4.87 6.44
CA ILE A 155 -2.15 5.36 5.52
C ILE A 155 -1.57 5.26 4.12
N PHE A 156 -2.18 4.45 3.25
CA PHE A 156 -1.87 4.50 1.83
C PHE A 156 -2.83 5.47 1.16
N TYR A 157 -2.30 6.49 0.48
CA TYR A 157 -3.10 7.33 -0.41
C TYR A 157 -2.70 7.08 -1.86
N LEU A 158 -3.66 6.69 -2.69
CA LEU A 158 -3.43 6.38 -4.10
C LEU A 158 -4.13 7.41 -4.97
N THR A 159 -3.40 7.97 -5.93
CA THR A 159 -3.93 8.98 -6.86
C THR A 159 -3.14 8.99 -8.18
N THR A 160 -3.53 9.89 -9.07
CA THR A 160 -2.84 10.22 -10.32
C THR A 160 -2.48 11.71 -10.32
N THR A 161 -3.37 12.56 -10.85
CA THR A 161 -3.17 13.99 -11.10
C THR A 161 -3.93 14.89 -10.13
N SER A 162 -4.66 14.33 -9.15
CA SER A 162 -5.30 15.15 -8.12
C SER A 162 -4.26 15.83 -7.25
N SER A 163 -4.46 17.12 -6.98
CA SER A 163 -3.62 17.89 -6.08
C SER A 163 -4.36 18.09 -4.75
N PRO A 164 -3.76 17.74 -3.61
CA PRO A 164 -4.34 18.05 -2.31
C PRO A 164 -4.32 19.55 -2.08
N ASP A 165 -5.39 20.08 -1.49
CA ASP A 165 -5.44 21.49 -1.14
C ASP A 165 -4.69 21.79 0.17
N SER A 166 -4.61 23.08 0.50
CA SER A 166 -3.88 23.53 1.69
C SER A 166 -4.46 23.00 3.01
N ASP A 167 -5.78 22.73 3.08
CA ASP A 167 -6.38 22.15 4.27
C ASP A 167 -6.03 20.67 4.41
N THR A 168 -6.11 19.93 3.31
CA THR A 168 -5.69 18.53 3.23
C THR A 168 -4.25 18.36 3.69
N ILE A 169 -3.34 19.20 3.19
CA ILE A 169 -1.93 19.20 3.62
C ILE A 169 -1.82 19.45 5.14
N LYS A 170 -2.58 20.42 5.69
CA LYS A 170 -2.58 20.68 7.14
C LYS A 170 -3.10 19.50 7.95
N GLN A 171 -4.17 18.83 7.51
CA GLN A 171 -4.70 17.66 8.22
C GLN A 171 -3.72 16.49 8.17
N ALA A 172 -3.10 16.25 7.02
CA ALA A 172 -2.05 15.26 6.87
C ALA A 172 -0.85 15.52 7.80
N GLN A 173 -0.40 16.77 7.87
CA GLN A 173 0.67 17.16 8.80
C GLN A 173 0.30 16.94 10.27
N LYS A 174 -0.96 17.16 10.67
CA LYS A 174 -1.43 16.81 12.03
C LYS A 174 -1.33 15.31 12.30
N VAL A 175 -1.72 14.47 11.35
CA VAL A 175 -1.62 13.00 11.47
C VAL A 175 -0.15 12.57 11.59
N ILE A 176 0.72 13.08 10.71
CA ILE A 176 2.15 12.77 10.71
C ILE A 176 2.80 13.20 12.03
N ASN A 177 2.51 14.42 12.50
CA ASN A 177 3.07 14.96 13.73
C ASN A 177 2.52 14.28 15.00
N ASN A 178 1.32 13.69 14.94
CA ASN A 178 0.83 12.83 16.01
C ASN A 178 1.65 11.54 16.14
N GLY A 179 2.37 11.13 15.09
CA GLY A 179 3.28 9.99 15.09
C GLY A 179 2.60 8.62 15.01
N LYS A 180 1.26 8.56 15.05
CA LYS A 180 0.51 7.31 15.04
C LYS A 180 0.51 6.60 13.68
N PHE A 181 0.37 7.34 12.59
CA PHE A 181 0.34 6.79 11.23
C PHE A 181 1.41 7.45 10.36
N LYS A 182 2.03 6.66 9.49
CA LYS A 182 2.82 7.15 8.36
C LYS A 182 1.92 7.28 7.13
N ILE A 183 1.95 8.44 6.49
CA ILE A 183 1.22 8.66 5.23
C ILE A 183 2.15 8.32 4.07
N ILE A 184 1.82 7.27 3.33
CA ILE A 184 2.52 6.87 2.12
C ILE A 184 1.64 7.21 0.93
N THR A 185 2.06 8.20 0.14
CA THR A 185 1.37 8.56 -1.09
C THR A 185 1.99 7.85 -2.27
N ILE A 186 1.16 7.16 -3.06
CA ILE A 186 1.51 6.54 -4.32
C ILE A 186 0.80 7.29 -5.43
N ALA A 187 1.58 7.98 -6.26
CA ALA A 187 1.07 8.71 -7.40
C ALA A 187 1.43 8.00 -8.70
N TYR A 188 0.42 7.53 -9.43
CA TYR A 188 0.58 6.90 -10.73
C TYR A 188 0.40 7.92 -11.86
N GLN A 189 1.43 8.11 -12.67
CA GLN A 189 1.47 9.12 -13.73
C GLN A 189 1.12 10.55 -13.25
N PRO A 190 1.71 11.05 -12.15
CA PRO A 190 1.44 12.41 -11.68
C PRO A 190 1.98 13.47 -12.62
N THR A 191 1.41 14.66 -12.53
CA THR A 191 1.76 15.85 -13.32
C THR A 191 2.54 16.85 -12.45
N ASP A 192 2.05 18.07 -12.35
CA ASP A 192 2.52 19.20 -11.54
C ASP A 192 2.06 19.13 -10.08
N ASN A 193 1.22 18.15 -9.71
CA ASN A 193 0.73 17.93 -8.34
C ASN A 193 1.76 17.32 -7.38
N VAL A 194 2.95 16.94 -7.86
CA VAL A 194 3.97 16.22 -7.07
C VAL A 194 4.37 16.96 -5.80
N GLU A 195 4.67 18.26 -5.86
CA GLU A 195 5.11 19.02 -4.68
C GLU A 195 4.05 19.04 -3.58
N SER A 196 2.77 19.20 -3.95
CA SER A 196 1.66 19.18 -3.00
C SER A 196 1.47 17.78 -2.38
N LEU A 197 1.64 16.72 -3.17
CA LEU A 197 1.57 15.35 -2.69
C LEU A 197 2.72 15.03 -1.72
N GLU A 198 3.95 15.46 -2.02
CA GLU A 198 5.10 15.31 -1.12
C GLU A 198 4.85 16.02 0.22
N LYS A 199 4.32 17.25 0.19
CA LYS A 199 4.02 18.05 1.39
C LYS A 199 3.00 17.41 2.33
N MET A 200 2.14 16.51 1.86
CA MET A 200 1.20 15.79 2.73
C MET A 200 1.67 14.39 3.13
N SER A 201 2.86 13.97 2.70
CA SER A 201 3.32 12.59 2.83
C SER A 201 4.44 12.45 3.85
N SER A 202 4.50 11.30 4.53
CA SER A 202 5.71 10.81 5.17
C SER A 202 6.67 10.24 4.12
N CYS A 203 6.15 9.40 3.22
CA CYS A 203 6.89 8.89 2.06
C CYS A 203 6.08 9.15 0.80
N PHE A 204 6.74 9.58 -0.27
CA PHE A 204 6.11 9.79 -1.58
C PHE A 204 6.76 8.86 -2.60
N PHE A 205 5.93 8.13 -3.33
CA PHE A 205 6.37 7.27 -4.43
C PHE A 205 5.65 7.65 -5.71
N LYS A 206 6.43 7.92 -6.76
CA LYS A 206 5.94 8.12 -8.11
C LYS A 206 6.16 6.86 -8.93
N ALA A 207 5.13 6.43 -9.66
CA ALA A 207 5.22 5.39 -10.68
C ALA A 207 4.77 5.96 -12.04
N THR A 208 5.49 5.67 -13.11
CA THR A 208 5.15 6.16 -14.47
C THR A 208 4.51 5.09 -15.35
N ASN A 209 4.67 3.81 -15.00
CA ASN A 209 4.11 2.65 -15.69
C ASN A 209 3.83 1.51 -14.69
N GLU A 210 3.14 0.47 -15.14
CA GLU A 210 2.73 -0.66 -14.29
C GLU A 210 3.89 -1.49 -13.75
N ASN A 211 5.02 -1.59 -14.49
CA ASN A 211 6.21 -2.28 -13.98
C ASN A 211 6.82 -1.57 -12.76
N ASN A 212 6.74 -0.23 -12.73
CA ASN A 212 7.14 0.53 -11.54
C ASN A 212 6.19 0.30 -10.37
N LEU A 213 4.87 0.22 -10.62
CA LEU A 213 3.89 -0.12 -9.59
C LEU A 213 4.14 -1.53 -9.03
N LEU A 214 4.39 -2.53 -9.90
CA LEU A 214 4.69 -3.90 -9.48
C LEU A 214 5.98 -3.97 -8.64
N SER A 215 7.04 -3.28 -9.07
CA SER A 215 8.29 -3.22 -8.30
C SER A 215 8.08 -2.55 -6.94
N LEU A 216 7.27 -1.49 -6.91
CA LEU A 216 6.91 -0.79 -5.69
C LEU A 216 6.07 -1.68 -4.76
N SER A 217 5.10 -2.46 -5.26
CA SER A 217 4.26 -3.33 -4.42
C SER A 217 5.09 -4.39 -3.72
N ILE A 218 6.09 -4.96 -4.41
CA ILE A 218 7.05 -5.92 -3.82
C ILE A 218 7.88 -5.23 -2.73
N ALA A 219 8.41 -4.04 -3.00
CA ALA A 219 9.22 -3.29 -2.02
C ALA A 219 8.42 -2.89 -0.77
N LEU A 220 7.18 -2.42 -0.95
CA LEU A 220 6.27 -2.08 0.15
C LEU A 220 5.96 -3.31 1.01
N SER A 221 5.64 -4.44 0.39
CA SER A 221 5.34 -5.69 1.11
C SER A 221 6.51 -6.14 1.98
N ARG A 222 7.74 -6.10 1.43
CA ARG A 222 8.95 -6.42 2.20
C ARG A 222 9.13 -5.47 3.38
N LYS A 223 8.99 -4.15 3.17
CA LYS A 223 9.14 -3.15 4.24
C LYS A 223 8.06 -3.29 5.32
N ILE A 224 6.82 -3.63 4.97
CA ILE A 224 5.74 -3.93 5.94
C ILE A 224 6.12 -5.15 6.79
N THR A 225 6.59 -6.23 6.15
CA THR A 225 7.03 -7.45 6.83
C THR A 225 8.17 -7.14 7.82
N THR A 226 9.19 -6.41 7.37
CA THR A 226 10.31 -6.01 8.23
C THR A 226 9.86 -5.16 9.41
N ALA A 227 9.05 -4.12 9.17
CA ALA A 227 8.52 -3.25 10.21
C ALA A 227 7.73 -4.05 11.26
N SER A 228 6.91 -5.01 10.82
CA SER A 228 6.17 -5.91 11.70
C SER A 228 7.06 -6.82 12.52
N SER A 229 8.00 -7.54 11.88
CA SER A 229 8.91 -8.46 12.56
C SER A 229 9.80 -7.77 13.61
N THR A 230 10.12 -6.50 13.40
CA THR A 230 10.95 -5.68 14.30
C THR A 230 10.14 -4.87 15.31
N GLY A 231 8.81 -4.87 15.21
CA GLY A 231 7.93 -4.04 16.05
C GLY A 231 8.14 -2.53 15.86
N THR A 232 8.56 -2.11 14.66
CA THR A 232 8.85 -0.70 14.35
C THR A 232 7.84 -0.12 13.35
N GLU A 233 7.67 1.21 13.35
CA GLU A 233 6.87 1.87 12.31
C GLU A 233 7.55 1.78 10.94
N TYR A 234 6.76 1.99 9.88
CA TYR A 234 7.28 1.99 8.51
C TYR A 234 8.35 3.07 8.36
N GLN A 235 9.53 2.66 7.88
CA GLN A 235 10.62 3.56 7.54
C GLN A 235 10.55 3.89 6.05
N CYS A 236 10.31 5.16 5.74
CA CYS A 236 10.72 5.72 4.45
C CYS A 236 12.24 5.48 4.34
#